data_AF-A0A965PCP1-F1
#
_entry.id   AF-A0A965PCP1-F1
#
_cell.length_a   1.000
_cell.length_b   1.000
_cell.length_c   1.000
_cell.angle_alpha   90.00
_cell.angle_beta   90.00
_cell.angle_gamma   90.00
#
_symmetry.space_group_name_H-M   'P 1'
#
loop_
_entity.id
_entity.type
_entity.pdbx_description
1 polymer ?
#
loop_
_entity_poly.entity_id
_entity_poly.type
_entity_poly.pdbx_seq_one_letter_code
_entity_poly.pdbx_strand_id
1 'polypeptide(L)'
;KPFLGVVLICKSSTSLGVHMPNPPKPIEQKRLIGNPGRRPLPKDAVELAQFEMSPTPLRPLGVTGQAFWDEAWNRGQLWLGRTDAWLVQLTAEMFDEREELRVVMAEKLLAGNDVWRERRQLRDLERSIVSNLSLMAWTPVDRSRYGLAEVKAKSKLADFMEKHG
;
A
#
# COMPACT_ATOMS: atom_id res chain seq x y z
N LYS A 1 0.27 30.57 -67.75
CA LYS A 1 0.60 31.55 -66.69
C LYS A 1 -0.60 31.68 -65.76
N PRO A 2 -0.49 31.52 -64.42
CA PRO A 2 0.13 30.44 -63.64
C PRO A 2 -0.94 29.65 -62.83
N PHE A 3 -0.90 28.31 -62.77
CA PHE A 3 -0.39 27.51 -61.63
C PHE A 3 -0.75 28.04 -60.23
N LEU A 4 -1.88 27.60 -59.68
CA LEU A 4 -2.11 27.63 -58.23
C LEU A 4 -1.34 26.45 -57.61
N GLY A 5 -0.22 26.78 -56.97
CA GLY A 5 0.62 25.85 -56.23
C GLY A 5 -0.04 25.43 -54.92
N VAL A 6 -0.04 24.12 -54.70
CA VAL A 6 -0.29 23.46 -53.41
C VAL A 6 0.84 23.87 -52.46
N VAL A 7 0.53 24.67 -51.43
CA VAL A 7 1.43 24.90 -50.30
C VAL A 7 0.99 23.98 -49.17
N LEU A 8 1.58 22.80 -49.12
CA LEU A 8 1.47 21.89 -47.98
C LEU A 8 2.37 22.46 -46.86
N ILE A 9 1.80 23.30 -45.99
CA ILE A 9 2.50 23.75 -44.79
C ILE A 9 2.55 22.57 -43.82
N CYS A 10 3.71 21.93 -43.76
CA CYS A 10 4.06 20.94 -42.75
C CYS A 10 4.00 21.61 -41.37
N LYS A 11 2.93 21.36 -40.61
CA LYS A 11 2.82 21.79 -39.21
C LYS A 11 3.88 21.03 -38.42
N SER A 12 4.91 21.75 -37.96
CA SER A 12 5.85 21.25 -36.97
C SER A 12 5.08 20.85 -35.71
N SER A 13 5.03 19.53 -35.47
CA SER A 13 4.52 18.93 -34.25
C SER A 13 5.34 19.46 -33.07
N THR A 14 4.79 20.46 -32.38
CA THR A 14 5.34 20.93 -31.12
C THR A 14 4.89 19.93 -30.08
N SER A 15 5.85 19.22 -29.46
CA SER A 15 5.58 18.29 -28.37
C SER A 15 4.94 19.07 -27.21
N LEU A 16 3.62 19.00 -27.09
CA LEU A 16 2.91 19.43 -25.89
C LEU A 16 3.27 18.43 -24.80
N GLY A 17 4.31 18.76 -24.04
CA GLY A 17 4.62 18.09 -22.79
C GLY A 17 3.37 18.14 -21.92
N VAL A 18 2.86 16.97 -21.57
CA VAL A 18 1.73 16.82 -20.65
C VAL A 18 2.17 17.44 -19.32
N HIS A 19 1.71 18.66 -19.04
CA HIS A 19 1.86 19.29 -17.74
C HIS A 19 1.00 18.49 -16.75
N MET A 20 1.60 17.47 -16.12
CA MET A 20 0.96 16.77 -15.03
C MET A 20 0.79 17.77 -13.89
N PRO A 21 -0.43 18.05 -13.41
CA PRO A 21 -0.61 18.83 -12.21
C PRO A 21 0.15 18.14 -11.09
N ASN A 22 1.05 18.90 -10.45
CA ASN A 22 1.89 18.39 -9.37
C ASN A 22 0.97 17.77 -8.30
N PRO A 23 1.16 16.48 -7.93
CA PRO A 23 0.27 15.82 -6.99
C PRO A 23 0.16 16.63 -5.70
N PRO A 24 -1.04 16.77 -5.13
CA PRO A 24 -1.25 17.60 -3.96
C PRO A 24 -0.34 17.11 -2.83
N LYS A 25 0.51 18.01 -2.33
CA LYS A 25 1.39 17.71 -1.19
C LYS A 25 0.55 17.12 -0.04
N PRO A 26 1.05 16.05 0.61
CA PRO A 26 0.39 15.46 1.78
C PRO A 26 0.04 16.53 2.82
N ILE A 27 -1.06 16.31 3.55
CA ILE A 27 -1.54 17.24 4.58
C ILE A 27 -0.44 17.49 5.63
N GLU A 28 0.36 16.48 5.95
CA GLU A 28 1.52 16.59 6.85
C GLU A 28 2.57 17.58 6.37
N GLN A 29 2.99 17.49 5.09
CA GLN A 29 3.93 18.45 4.50
C GLN A 29 3.35 19.86 4.47
N LYS A 30 2.04 20.00 4.30
CA LYS A 30 1.37 21.31 4.39
C LYS A 30 1.36 21.86 5.81
N ARG A 31 1.28 21.02 6.85
CA ARG A 31 1.41 21.44 8.26
C ARG A 31 2.83 21.91 8.57
N LEU A 32 3.85 21.16 8.12
CA LEU A 32 5.27 21.47 8.37
C LEU A 32 5.73 22.76 7.66
N ILE A 33 5.23 23.01 6.43
CA ILE A 33 5.56 24.21 5.63
C ILE A 33 4.70 25.44 6.06
N GLY A 34 3.86 25.31 7.09
CA GLY A 34 3.05 26.42 7.61
C GLY A 34 1.86 26.80 6.72
N ASN A 35 1.31 25.84 5.96
CA ASN A 35 0.15 26.01 5.08
C ASN A 35 0.30 27.16 4.08
N PRO A 36 1.23 27.07 3.11
CA PRO A 36 1.48 28.13 2.14
C PRO A 36 0.26 28.46 1.28
N GLY A 37 -0.68 27.52 1.15
CA GLY A 37 -1.92 27.69 0.39
C GLY A 37 -3.08 28.34 1.15
N ARG A 38 -2.91 28.68 2.45
CA ARG A 38 -3.90 29.31 3.35
C ARG A 38 -5.30 28.68 3.41
N ARG A 39 -5.53 27.56 2.73
CA ARG A 39 -6.79 26.80 2.82
C ARG A 39 -6.90 26.18 4.20
N PRO A 40 -8.06 26.27 4.87
CA PRO A 40 -8.26 25.61 6.15
C PRO A 40 -8.00 24.11 5.98
N LEU A 41 -7.01 23.60 6.72
CA LEU A 41 -6.73 22.17 6.77
C LEU A 41 -7.79 21.52 7.67
N PRO A 42 -8.29 20.31 7.34
CA PRO A 42 -9.17 19.56 8.24
C PRO A 42 -8.51 19.42 9.62
N LYS A 43 -9.23 19.85 10.66
CA LYS A 43 -8.74 19.86 12.05
C LYS A 43 -8.83 18.48 12.70
N ASP A 44 -9.76 17.66 12.24
CA ASP A 44 -10.10 16.41 12.91
C ASP A 44 -9.34 15.26 12.24
N ALA A 45 -8.40 14.70 12.99
CA ALA A 45 -7.89 13.38 12.70
C ALA A 45 -9.02 12.42 13.04
N VAL A 46 -9.40 11.57 12.09
CA VAL A 46 -10.36 10.49 12.32
C VAL A 46 -9.79 9.64 13.45
N GLU A 47 -10.47 9.61 14.60
CA GLU A 47 -10.25 8.59 15.62
C GLU A 47 -10.56 7.25 14.96
N LEU A 48 -9.50 6.49 14.67
CA LEU A 48 -9.63 5.15 14.14
C LEU A 48 -10.05 4.28 15.32
N ALA A 49 -11.34 3.91 15.33
CA ALA A 49 -11.92 3.04 16.34
C ALA A 49 -11.07 1.77 16.45
N GLN A 50 -10.48 1.55 17.63
CA GLN A 50 -9.77 0.31 17.93
C GLN A 50 -10.80 -0.81 18.02
N PHE A 51 -10.68 -1.84 17.18
CA PHE A 51 -11.60 -2.96 17.18
C PHE A 51 -11.19 -3.96 18.27
N GLU A 52 -12.09 -4.22 19.24
CA GLU A 52 -11.85 -5.14 20.36
C GLU A 52 -11.76 -6.62 19.97
N MET A 53 -12.18 -7.01 18.77
CA MET A 53 -12.06 -8.38 18.26
C MET A 53 -11.49 -8.41 16.84
N SER A 54 -10.39 -9.15 16.68
CA SER A 54 -9.85 -9.53 15.36
C SER A 54 -10.96 -10.21 14.55
N PRO A 55 -11.23 -9.77 13.31
CA PRO A 55 -12.20 -10.44 12.46
C PRO A 55 -11.77 -11.88 12.15
N THR A 56 -12.75 -12.77 12.02
CA THR A 56 -12.53 -14.12 11.50
C THR A 56 -12.11 -14.04 10.02
N PRO A 57 -11.15 -14.86 9.56
CA PRO A 57 -10.79 -14.97 8.15
C PRO A 57 -12.01 -15.22 7.26
N LEU A 58 -12.02 -14.60 6.07
CA LEU A 58 -13.14 -14.73 5.12
C LEU A 58 -13.18 -16.12 4.46
N ARG A 59 -11.99 -16.72 4.30
CA ARG A 59 -11.78 -18.06 3.74
C ARG A 59 -10.75 -18.80 4.59
N PRO A 60 -10.76 -20.15 4.61
CA PRO A 60 -9.76 -20.91 5.35
C PRO A 60 -8.35 -20.59 4.85
N LEU A 61 -7.44 -20.34 5.78
CA LEU A 61 -6.03 -20.04 5.52
C LEU A 61 -5.15 -21.21 5.96
N GLY A 62 -3.98 -21.32 5.36
CA GLY A 62 -2.92 -22.20 5.82
C GLY A 62 -2.21 -21.64 7.06
N VAL A 63 -1.17 -22.34 7.51
CA VAL A 63 -0.44 -21.97 8.74
C VAL A 63 0.23 -20.61 8.61
N THR A 64 0.82 -20.32 7.45
CA THR A 64 1.58 -19.08 7.21
C THR A 64 0.62 -17.91 7.02
N GLY A 65 -0.44 -18.10 6.24
CA GLY A 65 -1.48 -17.11 6.04
C GLY A 65 -2.21 -16.78 7.34
N GLN A 66 -2.52 -17.78 8.17
CA GLN A 66 -3.12 -17.57 9.48
C GLN A 66 -2.19 -16.76 10.41
N ALA A 67 -0.90 -17.08 10.45
CA ALA A 67 0.07 -16.32 11.24
C ALA A 67 0.15 -14.85 10.79
N PHE A 68 0.12 -14.60 9.48
CA PHE A 68 0.06 -13.24 8.95
C PHE A 68 -1.26 -12.54 9.29
N TRP A 69 -2.40 -13.23 9.18
CA TRP A 69 -3.71 -12.70 9.57
C TRP A 69 -3.73 -12.27 11.04
N ASP A 70 -3.25 -13.14 11.91
CA ASP A 70 -3.17 -12.88 13.34
C ASP A 70 -2.21 -11.72 13.62
N GLU A 71 -1.05 -11.65 12.96
CA GLU A 71 -0.15 -10.50 13.09
C GLU A 71 -0.82 -9.20 12.61
N ALA A 72 -1.56 -9.27 11.51
CA ALA A 72 -2.21 -8.13 10.92
C ALA A 72 -3.27 -7.53 11.84
N TRP A 73 -4.09 -8.37 12.43
CA TRP A 73 -5.18 -7.95 13.29
C TRP A 73 -4.81 -7.84 14.76
N ASN A 74 -3.68 -8.37 15.22
CA ASN A 74 -3.22 -8.19 16.62
C ASN A 74 -2.17 -7.07 16.75
N ARG A 75 -1.31 -6.86 15.74
CA ARG A 75 -0.26 -5.82 15.76
C ARG A 75 -0.55 -4.63 14.86
N GLY A 76 -1.34 -4.81 13.81
CA GLY A 76 -1.68 -3.79 12.79
C GLY A 76 -2.93 -2.96 13.09
N GLN A 77 -3.56 -3.11 14.26
CA GLN A 77 -4.90 -2.59 14.56
C GLN A 77 -5.11 -1.09 14.42
N LEU A 78 -4.05 -0.26 14.48
CA LEU A 78 -4.28 1.17 14.59
C LEU A 78 -4.79 1.83 13.31
N TRP A 79 -4.63 1.19 12.14
CA TRP A 79 -5.04 1.79 10.86
C TRP A 79 -5.81 0.89 9.91
N LEU A 80 -5.90 -0.41 10.20
CA LEU A 80 -6.69 -1.33 9.39
C LEU A 80 -8.17 -1.23 9.78
N GLY A 81 -9.02 -0.95 8.80
CA GLY A 81 -10.47 -1.01 8.93
C GLY A 81 -11.03 -2.36 8.49
N ARG A 82 -12.31 -2.64 8.81
CA ARG A 82 -12.99 -3.87 8.35
C ARG A 82 -13.02 -4.00 6.83
N THR A 83 -12.95 -2.89 6.09
CA THR A 83 -12.86 -2.88 4.63
C THR A 83 -11.58 -3.53 4.11
N ASP A 84 -10.50 -3.49 4.89
CA ASP A 84 -9.20 -4.02 4.50
C ASP A 84 -9.12 -5.55 4.65
N ALA A 85 -10.14 -6.18 5.24
CA ALA A 85 -10.20 -7.63 5.43
C ALA A 85 -10.03 -8.43 4.13
N TRP A 86 -10.54 -7.93 3.00
CA TRP A 86 -10.34 -8.57 1.70
C TRP A 86 -8.89 -8.51 1.23
N LEU A 87 -8.20 -7.39 1.46
CA LEU A 87 -6.80 -7.21 1.07
C LEU A 87 -5.86 -8.01 1.99
N VAL A 88 -6.16 -8.04 3.30
CA VAL A 88 -5.44 -8.87 4.27
C VAL A 88 -5.65 -10.35 3.92
N GLN A 89 -6.88 -10.78 3.60
CA GLN A 89 -7.20 -12.15 3.19
C GLN A 89 -6.39 -12.55 1.95
N LEU A 90 -6.43 -11.73 0.91
CA LEU A 90 -5.69 -12.01 -0.33
C LEU A 90 -4.18 -12.12 -0.06
N THR A 91 -3.64 -11.24 0.76
CA THR A 91 -2.21 -11.26 1.07
C THR A 91 -1.84 -12.48 1.92
N ALA A 92 -2.70 -12.89 2.85
CA ALA A 92 -2.53 -14.11 3.64
C ALA A 92 -2.49 -15.37 2.74
N GLU A 93 -3.42 -15.46 1.79
CA GLU A 93 -3.45 -16.56 0.80
C GLU A 93 -2.18 -16.60 -0.05
N MET A 94 -1.64 -15.44 -0.43
CA MET A 94 -0.37 -15.35 -1.17
C MET A 94 0.84 -15.80 -0.33
N PHE A 95 0.81 -15.63 0.99
CA PHE A 95 1.85 -16.16 1.87
C PHE A 95 1.80 -17.68 1.95
N ASP A 96 0.60 -18.28 1.96
CA ASP A 96 0.44 -19.74 1.90
C ASP A 96 0.94 -20.28 0.55
N GLU A 97 0.52 -19.68 -0.56
CA GLU A 97 0.97 -20.06 -1.92
C GLU A 97 2.50 -19.98 -2.04
N ARG A 98 3.12 -18.97 -1.40
CA ARG A 98 4.58 -18.82 -1.39
C ARG A 98 5.28 -20.01 -0.73
N GLU A 99 4.76 -20.52 0.38
CA GLU A 99 5.34 -21.68 1.05
C GLU A 99 5.10 -22.96 0.25
N GLU A 100 3.93 -23.11 -0.37
CA GLU A 100 3.67 -24.22 -1.30
C GLU A 100 4.67 -24.23 -2.48
N LEU A 101 4.89 -23.07 -3.12
CA LEU A 101 5.86 -22.95 -4.21
C LEU A 101 7.29 -23.29 -3.76
N ARG A 102 7.66 -22.98 -2.52
CA ARG A 102 8.98 -23.34 -1.97
C ARG A 102 9.14 -24.85 -1.80
N VAL A 103 8.08 -25.54 -1.36
CA VAL A 103 8.04 -27.00 -1.26
C VAL A 103 8.15 -27.63 -2.65
N VAL A 104 7.31 -27.22 -3.60
CA VAL A 104 7.34 -27.73 -4.98
C VAL A 104 8.70 -27.51 -5.64
N MET A 105 9.31 -26.34 -5.44
CA MET A 105 10.64 -26.04 -5.95
C MET A 105 11.71 -26.96 -5.34
N ALA A 106 11.65 -27.22 -4.03
CA ALA A 106 12.59 -28.11 -3.35
C ALA A 106 12.47 -29.56 -3.85
N GLU A 107 11.24 -30.06 -4.02
CA GLU A 107 10.98 -31.39 -4.57
C GLU A 107 11.52 -31.54 -6.00
N LYS A 108 11.25 -30.56 -6.87
CA LYS A 108 11.76 -30.57 -8.25
C LYS A 108 13.28 -30.54 -8.32
N LEU A 109 13.92 -29.77 -7.43
CA LEU A 109 15.37 -29.70 -7.33
C LEU A 109 15.97 -31.05 -6.91
N LEU A 110 15.36 -31.72 -5.92
CA LEU A 110 15.77 -33.06 -5.50
C LEU A 110 15.61 -34.11 -6.61
N ALA A 111 14.56 -33.97 -7.42
CA ALA A 111 14.34 -34.81 -8.60
C ALA A 111 15.25 -34.47 -9.80
N GLY A 112 16.17 -33.50 -9.67
CA GLY A 112 17.10 -33.11 -10.73
C GLY A 112 16.47 -32.32 -11.88
N ASN A 113 15.26 -31.79 -11.70
CA ASN A 113 14.59 -30.98 -12.71
C ASN A 113 15.10 -29.54 -12.69
N ASP A 114 14.95 -28.84 -13.81
CA ASP A 114 15.19 -27.40 -13.87
C ASP A 114 14.04 -26.63 -13.18
N VAL A 115 14.40 -25.78 -12.23
CA VAL A 115 13.48 -25.05 -11.35
C VAL A 115 13.38 -23.54 -11.68
N TRP A 116 13.83 -23.13 -12.87
CA TRP A 116 13.83 -21.72 -13.25
C TRP A 116 12.43 -21.10 -13.28
N ARG A 117 11.39 -21.88 -13.65
CA ARG A 117 10.01 -21.41 -13.78
C ARG A 117 9.43 -21.11 -12.41
N GLU A 118 9.63 -22.00 -11.46
CA GLU A 118 9.19 -21.88 -10.07
C GLU A 118 9.92 -20.72 -9.40
N ARG A 119 11.23 -20.57 -9.64
CA ARG A 119 11.99 -19.40 -9.15
C ARG A 119 11.46 -18.09 -9.69
N ARG A 120 11.03 -18.05 -10.96
CA ARG A 120 10.42 -16.86 -11.55
C ARG A 120 9.06 -16.58 -10.94
N GLN A 121 8.19 -17.59 -10.85
CA GLN A 121 6.87 -17.47 -10.22
C GLN A 121 6.98 -17.00 -8.77
N LEU A 122 7.90 -17.56 -7.99
CA LEU A 122 8.16 -17.15 -6.61
C LEU A 122 8.56 -15.67 -6.53
N ARG A 123 9.47 -15.21 -7.39
CA ARG A 123 9.85 -13.79 -7.44
C ARG A 123 8.71 -12.88 -7.87
N ASP A 124 7.84 -13.36 -8.76
CA ASP A 124 6.68 -12.60 -9.23
C ASP A 124 5.63 -12.47 -8.11
N LEU A 125 5.39 -13.56 -7.38
CA LEU A 125 4.53 -13.59 -6.19
C LEU A 125 5.08 -12.68 -5.08
N GLU A 126 6.38 -12.76 -4.77
CA GLU A 126 7.02 -11.92 -3.75
C GLU A 126 6.91 -10.42 -4.09
N ARG A 127 6.98 -10.03 -5.37
CA ARG A 127 6.75 -8.64 -5.78
C ARG A 127 5.30 -8.21 -5.55
N SER A 128 4.34 -9.09 -5.83
CA SER A 128 2.93 -8.82 -5.56
C SER A 128 2.63 -8.72 -4.06
N ILE A 129 3.26 -9.56 -3.23
CA ILE A 129 3.16 -9.49 -1.77
C ILE A 129 3.68 -8.14 -1.27
N VAL A 130 4.88 -7.70 -1.70
CA VAL A 130 5.44 -6.40 -1.32
C VAL A 130 4.51 -5.25 -1.74
N SER A 131 3.91 -5.33 -2.93
CA SER A 131 2.93 -4.35 -3.39
C SER A 131 1.72 -4.26 -2.45
N ASN A 132 1.14 -5.39 -2.05
CA ASN A 132 0.00 -5.42 -1.14
C ASN A 132 0.35 -4.90 0.27
N LEU A 133 1.53 -5.27 0.78
CA LEU A 133 2.03 -4.77 2.06
C LEU A 133 2.18 -3.24 2.05
N SER A 134 2.64 -2.66 0.93
CA SER A 134 2.70 -1.20 0.79
C SER A 134 1.32 -0.55 0.77
N LEU A 135 0.33 -1.16 0.12
CA LEU A 135 -1.05 -0.65 0.11
C LEU A 135 -1.66 -0.62 1.52
N MET A 136 -1.35 -1.61 2.36
CA MET A 136 -1.81 -1.69 3.75
C MET A 136 -0.96 -0.86 4.72
N ALA A 137 -0.02 -0.04 4.22
CA ALA A 137 0.91 0.74 5.02
C ALA A 137 1.74 -0.11 6.01
N TRP A 138 2.15 -1.32 5.63
CA TRP A 138 2.96 -2.18 6.50
C TRP A 138 4.36 -1.61 6.74
N THR A 139 4.91 -0.91 5.74
CA THR A 139 6.26 -0.34 5.83
C THR A 139 6.27 0.99 6.58
N PRO A 140 7.36 1.33 7.30
CA PRO A 140 7.48 2.63 7.96
C PRO A 140 7.38 3.84 7.01
N VAL A 141 7.86 3.67 5.77
CA VAL A 141 7.80 4.69 4.73
C VAL A 141 6.36 4.93 4.31
N ASP A 142 5.59 3.86 4.10
CA ASP A 142 4.19 3.97 3.71
C ASP A 142 3.35 4.55 4.85
N ARG A 143 3.59 4.17 6.13
CA ARG A 143 2.89 4.80 7.27
C ARG A 143 3.10 6.30 7.35
N SER A 144 4.34 6.74 7.13
CA SER A 144 4.67 8.16 7.06
C SER A 144 3.97 8.83 5.87
N ARG A 145 3.89 8.16 4.72
CA ARG A 145 3.18 8.68 3.54
C ARG A 145 1.68 8.88 3.78
N TYR A 146 1.06 8.01 4.58
CA TYR A 146 -0.39 7.96 4.79
C TYR A 146 -0.92 8.81 5.95
N GLY A 147 -0.11 9.55 6.71
CA GLY A 147 -0.67 10.32 7.84
C GLY A 147 -0.75 9.56 9.16
N LEU A 148 -0.46 8.26 9.15
CA LEU A 148 -0.84 7.32 10.22
C LEU A 148 0.12 7.38 11.42
N ALA A 149 1.31 7.94 11.24
CA ALA A 149 2.27 8.16 12.32
C ALA A 149 1.79 9.21 13.34
N GLU A 150 1.07 10.25 12.90
CA GLU A 150 0.58 11.32 13.77
C GLU A 150 -0.60 10.88 14.65
N VAL A 151 -1.44 9.94 14.19
CA VAL A 151 -2.60 9.43 14.93
C VAL A 151 -2.17 8.77 16.24
N LYS A 152 -1.04 8.03 16.25
CA LYS A 152 -0.48 7.38 17.45
C LYS A 152 0.05 8.36 18.50
N ALA A 153 0.62 9.48 18.07
CA ALA A 153 1.26 10.43 18.98
C ALA A 153 0.20 11.24 19.76
N LYS A 154 -0.93 11.56 19.12
CA LYS A 154 -1.98 12.36 19.74
C LYS A 154 -2.90 11.57 20.68
N SER A 155 -3.25 10.31 20.38
CA SER A 155 -4.09 9.51 21.29
C SER A 155 -3.41 9.34 22.66
N LYS A 156 -2.11 9.03 22.68
CA LYS A 156 -1.33 8.89 23.93
C LYS A 156 -1.21 10.20 24.71
N LEU A 157 -1.14 11.34 24.03
CA LEU A 157 -1.09 12.65 24.67
C LEU A 157 -2.45 13.06 25.24
N ALA A 158 -3.55 12.74 24.54
CA ALA A 158 -4.91 12.93 25.05
C ALA A 158 -5.14 12.06 26.30
N ASP A 159 -4.79 10.77 26.25
CA ASP A 159 -4.88 9.85 27.39
C ASP A 159 -4.04 10.31 28.58
N PHE A 160 -2.88 10.94 28.34
CA PHE A 160 -2.02 11.46 29.39
C PHE A 160 -2.57 12.73 30.03
N MET A 161 -3.18 13.62 29.23
CA MET A 161 -3.81 14.86 29.72
C MET A 161 -5.10 14.56 30.51
N GLU A 162 -5.87 13.53 30.12
CA GLU A 162 -7.06 13.10 30.85
C GLU A 162 -6.74 12.42 32.19
N LYS A 163 -5.59 11.74 32.31
CA LYS A 163 -5.16 11.08 33.55
C LYS A 163 -4.47 12.00 34.56
N HIS A 164 -3.97 13.15 34.12
CA HIS A 164 -3.14 14.05 34.94
C HIS A 164 -3.62 15.51 34.98
N GLY A 165 -4.78 15.82 34.39
CA GLY A 165 -5.50 17.09 34.53
C GLY A 165 -6.72 16.95 35.44
#